data_AF-A0A7C5DWE3-F1
#
_entry.id   AF-A0A7C5DWE3-F1
#
_cell.length_a   1.000
_cell.length_b   1.000
_cell.length_c   1.000
_cell.angle_alpha   90.00
_cell.angle_beta   90.00
_cell.angle_gamma   90.00
#
_symmetry.space_group_name_H-M   'P 1'
#
loop_
_entity.id
_entity.type
_entity.pdbx_description
1 polymer ?
#
loop_
_entity_poly.entity_id
_entity_poly.type
_entity_poly.pdbx_seq_one_letter_code
_entity_poly.pdbx_strand_id
1 'polypeptide(L)' 'MIGIIGYGAYVPKNRIRTKEIARIWGKDPKNVEKGLGVFEKSVPSIDEDTITIATAAAKCALK' A
#
# COMPACT_ATOMS: atom_id res chain seq x y z
N MET A 1 21.72 -4.04 25.01
CA MET A 1 21.05 -4.90 24.01
C MET A 1 20.64 -4.02 22.84
N ILE A 2 20.87 -4.45 21.60
CA ILE A 2 20.60 -3.67 20.37
C ILE A 2 19.67 -4.49 19.49
N GLY A 3 18.55 -3.91 19.06
CA GLY A 3 17.55 -4.57 18.23
C GLY A 3 16.36 -3.67 17.91
N ILE A 4 15.50 -4.13 17.00
CA ILE A 4 14.23 -3.45 16.70
C ILE A 4 13.26 -3.75 17.84
N ILE A 5 12.91 -2.73 18.62
CA ILE A 5 12.01 -2.85 19.78
C ILE A 5 10.55 -2.50 19.46
N GLY A 6 10.27 -2.03 18.24
CA GLY A 6 8.93 -1.67 17.79
C GLY A 6 8.92 -1.23 16.32
N TYR A 7 7.74 -1.23 15.72
CA TYR A 7 7.50 -0.74 14.37
C TYR A 7 6.10 -0.16 14.28
N GLY A 8 5.91 0.79 13.35
CA GLY A 8 4.62 1.35 13.04
C GLY A 8 4.45 1.42 11.53
N ALA A 9 3.19 1.38 11.09
CA ALA A 9 2.86 1.37 9.68
C ALA A 9 1.69 2.31 9.42
N TYR A 10 1.69 2.86 8.21
CA TYR A 10 0.58 3.59 7.65
C TYR A 10 0.39 3.14 6.21
N VAL A 11 -0.84 2.87 5.82
CA VAL A 11 -1.19 2.51 4.43
C VAL A 11 -2.33 3.41 3.99
N PRO A 12 -2.22 4.08 2.83
CA PRO A 12 -3.28 4.93 2.33
C PRO A 12 -4.64 4.25 2.25
N LYS A 13 -5.68 5.04 2.49
CA LYS A 13 -7.06 4.54 2.56
C LYS A 13 -7.60 4.14 1.18
N ASN A 14 -7.28 4.92 0.15
CA ASN A 14 -7.80 4.67 -1.20
C ASN A 14 -7.06 3.49 -1.85
N ARG A 15 -7.78 2.69 -2.64
CA ARG A 15 -7.28 1.45 -3.24
C ARG A 15 -7.87 1.20 -4.60
N ILE A 16 -7.10 0.55 -5.47
CA ILE A 16 -7.55 0.05 -6.76
C ILE A 16 -7.26 -1.46 -6.86
N ARG A 17 -8.23 -2.22 -7.36
CA ARG A 17 -8.11 -3.68 -7.52
C ARG A 17 -7.16 -4.02 -8.66
N THR A 18 -6.34 -5.05 -8.50
CA THR A 18 -5.44 -5.51 -9.57
C THR A 18 -6.21 -5.92 -10.83
N LYS A 19 -7.36 -6.59 -10.71
CA LYS A 19 -8.26 -6.87 -11.85
C LYS A 19 -8.68 -5.64 -12.63
N GLU A 20 -8.87 -4.50 -11.95
CA GLU A 20 -9.33 -3.26 -12.57
C GLU A 20 -8.19 -2.63 -13.38
N ILE A 21 -6.99 -2.59 -12.80
CA ILE A 21 -5.78 -2.21 -13.53
C ILE A 21 -5.61 -3.13 -14.75
N ALA A 22 -5.62 -4.45 -14.57
CA ALA A 22 -5.45 -5.39 -15.67
C ALA A 22 -6.46 -5.15 -16.81
N ARG A 23 -7.74 -4.92 -16.46
CA ARG A 23 -8.81 -4.58 -17.42
C ARG A 23 -8.50 -3.32 -18.22
N ILE A 24 -8.12 -2.23 -17.57
CA ILE A 24 -7.80 -0.95 -18.24
C ILE A 24 -6.61 -1.10 -19.18
N TRP A 25 -5.63 -1.93 -18.81
CA TRP A 25 -4.43 -2.19 -19.59
C TRP A 25 -4.59 -3.33 -20.62
N GLY A 26 -5.81 -3.83 -20.85
CA GLY A 26 -6.09 -4.87 -21.84
C GLY A 26 -5.44 -6.24 -21.54
N LYS A 27 -5.18 -6.54 -20.27
CA LYS A 27 -4.61 -7.81 -19.80
C LYS A 27 -5.69 -8.70 -19.19
N ASP A 28 -5.49 -10.01 -19.22
CA ASP A 28 -6.33 -10.94 -18.48
C ASP A 28 -6.15 -10.75 -16.96
N PRO A 29 -7.20 -10.33 -16.22
CA PRO A 29 -7.14 -10.13 -14.78
C PRO A 29 -6.62 -11.34 -14.01
N LYS A 30 -7.03 -12.56 -14.38
CA LYS A 30 -6.66 -13.78 -13.64
C LYS A 30 -5.17 -14.06 -13.75
N ASN A 31 -4.60 -13.89 -14.94
CA ASN A 31 -3.17 -14.06 -15.17
C ASN A 31 -2.35 -13.01 -14.43
N VAL A 32 -2.78 -11.75 -14.42
CA VAL A 32 -2.07 -10.67 -13.72
C VAL A 32 -2.14 -10.84 -12.20
N GLU A 33 -3.32 -11.13 -11.64
CA GLU A 33 -3.47 -11.37 -10.20
C GLU A 33 -2.65 -12.58 -9.73
N LYS A 34 -2.70 -13.69 -10.47
CA LYS A 34 -1.91 -14.89 -10.15
C LYS A 34 -0.41 -14.68 -10.32
N GLY A 35 0.01 -13.93 -11.35
CA GLY A 35 1.41 -13.66 -11.64
C GLY A 35 2.06 -12.70 -10.63
N LEU A 36 1.32 -11.68 -10.17
CA LEU A 36 1.83 -10.70 -9.19
C LEU A 36 1.62 -11.14 -7.74
N GLY A 37 0.61 -11.97 -7.46
CA GLY A 37 0.20 -12.28 -6.08
C GLY A 37 -0.38 -11.06 -5.33
N VAL A 38 -0.81 -10.02 -6.06
CA VAL A 38 -1.32 -8.77 -5.50
C VAL A 38 -2.81 -8.65 -5.81
N PHE A 39 -3.62 -8.48 -4.76
CA PHE A 39 -5.08 -8.32 -4.89
C PHE A 39 -5.52 -6.88 -5.16
N GLU A 40 -4.83 -5.92 -4.55
CA GLU A 40 -5.10 -4.49 -4.68
C GLU A 40 -3.84 -3.67 -4.37
N LYS A 41 -3.80 -2.45 -4.91
CA LYS A 41 -2.75 -1.48 -4.63
C LYS A 41 -3.34 -0.26 -3.94
N SER A 42 -2.68 0.20 -2.87
CA SER A 42 -3.00 1.48 -2.22
C SER A 42 -2.64 2.66 -3.14
N VAL A 43 -3.49 3.68 -3.13
CA VAL A 43 -3.34 4.91 -3.91
C VAL A 43 -3.33 6.08 -2.92
N PRO A 44 -2.24 6.84 -2.79
CA PRO A 44 -2.22 8.04 -1.97
C PRO A 44 -3.24 9.07 -2.47
N SER A 45 -3.93 9.73 -1.54
CA SER A 45 -4.64 10.98 -1.77
C SER A 45 -3.65 12.14 -1.98
N ILE A 46 -4.16 13.29 -2.41
CA ILE A 46 -3.35 14.49 -2.68
C ILE A 46 -2.58 15.00 -1.44
N ASP A 47 -3.08 14.71 -0.24
CA ASP A 47 -2.53 15.06 1.07
C ASP A 47 -1.67 13.96 1.72
N GLU A 48 -1.51 12.82 1.06
CA GLU A 48 -0.73 11.67 1.56
C GLU A 48 0.65 11.60 0.92
N ASP A 49 1.49 12.60 1.20
CA ASP A 49 2.90 12.59 0.79
C ASP A 49 3.80 11.73 1.69
N THR A 50 5.08 11.62 1.32
CA THR A 50 6.08 10.84 2.06
C THR A 50 6.21 11.26 3.52
N ILE A 51 6.16 12.56 3.83
CA ILE A 51 6.30 13.09 5.20
C ILE A 51 5.04 12.74 6.00
N THR A 52 3.86 12.91 5.42
CA THR A 52 2.58 12.53 6.04
C THR A 52 2.57 11.04 6.39
N ILE A 53 2.92 10.17 5.43
CA ILE A 53 2.94 8.71 5.63
C ILE A 53 3.97 8.31 6.69
N ALA A 54 5.18 8.85 6.62
CA ALA A 54 6.25 8.51 7.57
C ALA A 54 5.93 8.95 9.00
N THR A 55 5.42 10.18 9.17
CA THR A 55 5.06 10.70 10.49
C THR A 55 3.85 9.97 11.08
N ALA A 56 2.86 9.58 10.26
CA ALA A 56 1.74 8.76 10.70
C ALA A 56 2.21 7.37 11.17
N ALA A 57 3.08 6.71 10.41
CA ALA A 57 3.66 5.42 10.79
C ALA A 57 4.49 5.52 12.07
N ALA A 58 5.30 6.58 12.23
CA ALA A 58 6.07 6.82 13.45
C ALA A 58 5.18 7.05 14.67
N LYS A 59 4.10 7.84 14.53
CA LYS A 59 3.10 8.01 15.60
C LYS A 59 2.43 6.69 15.98
N CYS A 60 2.16 5.81 15.02
CA CYS A 60 1.65 4.47 15.32
C CYS A 60 2.66 3.59 16.08
N ALA A 61 3.96 3.77 15.86
CA ALA A 61 5.00 3.02 16.57
C ALA A 61 5.19 3.47 18.03
N LEU A 62 4.83 4.73 18.34
CA LEU A 62 5.02 5.37 19.64
C LEU A 62 3.76 5.35 20.52
N LYS A 63 2.60 5.04 19.95
CA LYS A 63 1.36 4.80 20.70
C LYS A 63 1.43 3.45 21.40
#